data_AF-A0A2P9DBT3-F1
#
_entry.id   AF-A0A2P9DBT3-F1
#
_cell.length_a   1.000
_cell.length_b   1.000
_cell.length_c   1.000
_cell.angle_alpha   90.00
_cell.angle_beta   90.00
_cell.angle_gamma   90.00
#
_symmetry.space_group_name_H-M   'P 1'
#
loop_
_entity.id
_entity.type
_entity.pdbx_description
1 polymer ?
#
loop_
_entity_poly.entity_id
_entity_poly.type
_entity_poly.pdbx_seq_one_letter_code
_entity_poly.pdbx_strand_id
1 'polypeptide(L)'
;MVKKDNIWVLCKLYLDEKNTQINKLQEDDIFKIIQNSNTLLSVLIKEEFEKNALIFYGKIFKTILFNPFSIIFANLELRIFIIKTSNKFKKEIEILTKFVTVCDYLKVEILYIGVTLNKCKRFLTDLFIKLKIEENIPCIMKEFENCS
;
A
#
# COMPACT_ATOMS: atom_id res chain seq x y z
N MET A 1 -11.25 -16.85 -22.56
CA MET A 1 -11.20 -16.04 -21.33
C MET A 1 -10.00 -15.11 -21.41
N VAL A 2 -10.20 -13.79 -21.51
CA VAL A 2 -9.10 -12.82 -21.51
C VAL A 2 -8.44 -12.86 -20.14
N LYS A 3 -7.16 -13.23 -20.05
CA LYS A 3 -6.38 -13.14 -18.81
C LYS A 3 -6.53 -11.71 -18.29
N LYS A 4 -7.08 -11.54 -17.08
CA LYS A 4 -7.06 -10.23 -16.42
C LYS A 4 -5.58 -9.91 -16.17
N ASP A 5 -5.02 -9.00 -16.96
CA ASP A 5 -3.67 -8.46 -16.80
C ASP A 5 -3.63 -7.66 -15.50
N ASN A 6 -3.55 -8.36 -14.38
CA ASN A 6 -3.38 -7.72 -13.08
C ASN A 6 -1.91 -7.42 -12.85
N ILE A 7 -1.65 -6.32 -12.17
CA ILE A 7 -0.37 -6.00 -11.57
C ILE A 7 -0.52 -5.87 -10.07
N TRP A 8 0.59 -6.10 -9.38
CA TRP A 8 0.73 -5.96 -7.95
C TRP A 8 1.77 -4.88 -7.67
N VAL A 9 1.37 -3.84 -6.96
CA VAL A 9 2.22 -2.72 -6.57
C VAL A 9 2.51 -2.86 -5.08
N LEU A 10 3.77 -3.10 -4.73
CA LEU A 10 4.23 -3.08 -3.36
C LEU A 10 4.60 -1.65 -2.98
N CYS A 11 3.99 -1.16 -1.92
CA CYS A 11 4.18 0.18 -1.39
C CYS A 11 4.69 0.15 0.04
N LYS A 12 5.39 1.20 0.44
CA LYS A 12 5.86 1.48 1.78
C LYS A 12 5.25 2.78 2.30
N LEU A 13 4.86 2.78 3.57
CA LEU A 13 4.46 3.95 4.33
C LEU A 13 5.69 4.54 5.02
N TYR A 14 5.88 5.86 4.90
CA TYR A 14 6.98 6.55 5.56
C TYR A 14 6.54 7.94 6.00
N LEU A 15 7.17 8.46 7.06
CA LEU A 15 6.98 9.85 7.47
C LEU A 15 7.82 10.76 6.57
N ASP A 16 7.23 11.86 6.09
CA ASP A 16 8.01 12.84 5.34
C ASP A 16 8.99 13.57 6.25
N GLU A 17 10.29 13.34 6.05
CA GLU A 17 11.36 14.00 6.80
C GLU A 17 11.34 15.53 6.65
N LYS A 18 10.69 16.06 5.59
CA LYS A 18 10.52 17.51 5.43
C LYS A 18 9.55 18.13 6.44
N ASN A 19 8.74 17.33 7.13
CA ASN A 19 8.07 17.75 8.37
C ASN A 19 9.06 17.59 9.53
N THR A 20 10.08 18.44 9.56
CA THR A 20 11.22 18.44 10.51
C THR A 20 10.84 18.74 11.98
N GLN A 21 9.61 18.46 12.40
CA GLN A 21 9.13 18.66 13.77
C GLN A 21 8.43 17.44 14.38
N ILE A 22 8.32 16.31 13.64
CA ILE A 22 7.75 15.08 14.21
C ILE A 22 8.83 14.35 15.01
N ASN A 23 8.83 14.57 16.32
CA ASN A 23 9.68 13.82 17.25
C ASN A 23 9.19 12.36 17.35
N LYS A 24 10.06 11.40 17.73
CA LYS A 24 9.72 9.97 17.88
C LYS A 24 8.43 9.70 18.68
N LEU A 25 8.14 10.53 19.69
CA LEU A 25 6.91 10.46 20.47
C LEU A 25 5.65 10.66 19.60
N GLN A 26 5.67 11.62 18.68
CA GLN A 26 4.55 11.90 17.78
C GLN A 26 4.41 10.80 16.71
N GLU A 27 5.52 10.20 16.27
CA GLU A 27 5.49 9.03 15.40
C GLU A 27 4.78 7.86 16.10
N ASP A 28 5.19 7.52 17.33
CA ASP A 28 4.54 6.47 18.13
C ASP A 28 3.05 6.77 18.38
N ASP A 29 2.69 8.03 18.56
CA ASP A 29 1.30 8.44 18.73
C ASP A 29 0.48 8.27 17.44
N ILE A 30 1.03 8.57 16.26
CA ILE A 30 0.39 8.30 14.96
C ILE A 30 0.18 6.80 14.77
N PHE A 31 1.19 5.98 15.07
CA PHE A 31 1.07 4.52 14.98
C PHE A 31 0.00 3.99 15.94
N LYS A 32 -0.04 4.48 17.18
CA LYS A 32 -1.10 4.14 18.15
C LYS A 32 -2.47 4.58 17.67
N ILE A 33 -2.61 5.77 17.07
CA ILE A 33 -3.89 6.25 16.53
C ILE A 33 -4.40 5.30 15.45
N ILE A 34 -3.53 4.88 14.53
CA ILE A 34 -3.92 3.94 13.46
C ILE A 34 -4.24 2.55 14.03
N GLN A 35 -3.44 2.04 14.97
CA GLN A 35 -3.69 0.75 15.64
C GLN A 35 -4.99 0.75 16.45
N ASN A 36 -5.29 1.86 17.12
CA ASN A 36 -6.51 2.02 17.92
C ASN A 36 -7.72 2.44 17.08
N SER A 37 -7.54 2.69 15.79
CA SER A 37 -8.66 2.94 14.90
C SER A 37 -9.45 1.64 14.70
N ASN A 38 -10.77 1.73 14.78
CA ASN A 38 -11.66 0.59 14.48
C ASN A 38 -11.70 0.27 12.96
N THR A 39 -10.91 0.98 12.15
CA THR A 39 -10.91 0.88 10.69
C THR A 39 -9.67 0.12 10.24
N LEU A 40 -9.85 -0.87 9.36
CA LEU A 40 -8.73 -1.60 8.79
C LEU A 40 -7.81 -0.66 8.00
N LEU A 41 -6.49 -0.82 8.16
CA LEU A 41 -5.49 -0.03 7.43
C LEU A 41 -5.71 -0.07 5.90
N SER A 42 -6.11 -1.22 5.36
CA SER A 42 -6.44 -1.39 3.95
C SER A 42 -7.60 -0.50 3.49
N VAL A 43 -8.59 -0.24 4.35
CA VAL A 43 -9.72 0.64 4.08
C VAL A 43 -9.25 2.10 4.10
N LEU A 44 -8.51 2.50 5.14
CA LEU A 44 -7.94 3.87 5.25
C LEU A 44 -7.08 4.23 4.04
N ILE A 45 -6.19 3.32 3.63
CA ILE A 45 -5.36 3.51 2.44
C ILE A 45 -6.24 3.66 1.20
N LYS A 46 -7.21 2.76 1.01
CA LYS A 46 -8.09 2.78 -0.16
C LYS A 46 -8.89 4.09 -0.25
N GLU A 47 -9.42 4.58 0.85
CA GLU A 47 -10.19 5.84 0.91
C GLU A 47 -9.35 7.04 0.45
N GLU A 48 -8.09 7.13 0.89
CA GLU A 48 -7.19 8.20 0.45
C GLU A 48 -6.85 8.10 -1.04
N PHE A 49 -6.67 6.89 -1.56
CA PHE A 49 -6.55 6.66 -3.00
C PHE A 49 -7.83 7.11 -3.75
N GLU A 50 -9.02 6.78 -3.25
CA GLU A 50 -10.29 7.16 -3.86
C GLU A 50 -10.51 8.67 -3.86
N LYS A 51 -10.18 9.34 -2.76
CA LYS A 51 -10.25 10.81 -2.61
C LYS A 51 -9.34 11.50 -3.62
N ASN A 52 -8.08 11.07 -3.72
CA ASN A 52 -7.14 11.62 -4.70
C ASN A 52 -7.61 11.34 -6.13
N ALA A 53 -8.10 10.13 -6.43
CA ALA A 53 -8.59 9.80 -7.76
C ALA A 53 -9.84 10.61 -8.16
N LEU A 54 -10.72 10.92 -7.20
CA LEU A 54 -11.84 11.81 -7.43
C LEU A 54 -11.36 13.21 -7.84
N ILE A 55 -10.33 13.73 -7.17
CA ILE A 55 -9.74 15.05 -7.45
C ILE A 55 -9.04 15.07 -8.82
N PHE A 56 -8.19 14.09 -9.12
CA PHE A 56 -7.38 14.09 -10.33
C PHE A 56 -8.14 13.68 -11.60
N TYR A 57 -9.09 12.74 -11.48
CA TYR A 57 -9.70 12.10 -12.64
C TYR A 57 -11.22 12.21 -12.71
N GLY A 58 -11.86 12.75 -11.67
CA GLY A 58 -13.30 12.89 -11.59
C GLY A 58 -14.04 11.57 -11.35
N LYS A 59 -15.35 11.68 -11.09
CA LYS A 59 -16.19 10.58 -10.60
C LYS A 59 -16.23 9.36 -11.54
N ILE A 60 -16.42 9.60 -12.84
CA ILE A 60 -16.58 8.51 -13.83
C ILE A 60 -15.29 7.69 -13.93
N PHE A 61 -14.16 8.35 -14.11
CA PHE A 61 -12.89 7.65 -14.27
C PHE A 61 -12.44 7.00 -12.96
N LYS A 62 -12.71 7.62 -11.79
CA LYS A 62 -12.53 6.97 -10.48
C LYS A 62 -13.23 5.61 -10.44
N THR A 63 -14.51 5.55 -10.81
CA THR A 63 -15.27 4.28 -10.79
C THR A 63 -14.64 3.21 -11.68
N ILE A 64 -14.15 3.59 -12.86
CA ILE A 64 -13.49 2.66 -13.79
C ILE A 64 -12.14 2.18 -13.23
N LEU A 65 -11.34 3.09 -12.70
CA LEU A 65 -10.02 2.84 -12.12
C LEU A 65 -10.11 1.94 -10.89
N PHE A 66 -11.13 2.13 -10.04
CA PHE A 66 -11.27 1.42 -8.77
C PHE A 66 -11.99 0.08 -8.90
N ASN A 67 -12.62 -0.23 -10.03
CA ASN A 67 -13.24 -1.54 -10.25
C ASN A 67 -12.24 -2.72 -10.13
N PRO A 68 -11.03 -2.68 -10.72
CA PRO A 68 -10.01 -3.70 -10.48
C PRO A 68 -9.11 -3.41 -9.27
N PHE A 69 -9.23 -2.25 -8.62
CA PHE A 69 -8.35 -1.82 -7.54
C PHE A 69 -8.74 -2.46 -6.21
N SER A 70 -7.75 -3.07 -5.55
CA SER A 70 -7.91 -3.60 -4.19
C SER A 70 -6.60 -3.50 -3.42
N ILE A 71 -6.69 -3.20 -2.13
CA ILE A 71 -5.58 -3.40 -1.20
C ILE A 71 -5.69 -4.84 -0.69
N ILE A 72 -4.80 -5.71 -1.16
CA ILE A 72 -4.87 -7.14 -0.83
C ILE A 72 -4.09 -7.49 0.43
N PHE A 73 -3.18 -6.62 0.85
CA PHE A 73 -2.37 -6.78 2.04
C PHE A 73 -2.00 -5.40 2.56
N ALA A 74 -2.03 -5.21 3.88
CA ALA A 74 -1.56 -4.01 4.53
C ALA A 74 -1.11 -4.39 5.95
N ASN A 75 0.13 -4.04 6.30
CA ASN A 75 0.69 -4.29 7.61
C ASN A 75 1.38 -3.03 8.11
N LEU A 76 0.90 -2.52 9.24
CA LEU A 76 1.36 -1.26 9.82
C LEU A 76 2.75 -1.37 10.43
N GLU A 77 3.05 -2.47 11.12
CA GLU A 77 4.35 -2.70 11.79
C GLU A 77 5.49 -2.69 10.78
N LEU A 78 5.27 -3.37 9.64
CA LEU A 78 6.21 -3.39 8.52
C LEU A 78 6.12 -2.14 7.65
N ARG A 79 5.09 -1.32 7.84
CA ARG A 79 4.78 -0.13 7.04
C ARG A 79 4.70 -0.45 5.56
N ILE A 80 4.10 -1.56 5.18
CA ILE A 80 3.96 -1.96 3.77
C ILE A 80 2.53 -2.36 3.44
N PHE A 81 2.18 -2.21 2.18
CA PHE A 81 0.91 -2.71 1.65
C PHE A 81 1.05 -3.09 0.18
N ILE A 82 0.14 -3.92 -0.32
CA ILE A 82 0.09 -4.30 -1.73
C ILE A 82 -1.24 -3.94 -2.35
N ILE A 83 -1.15 -3.22 -3.47
CA ILE A 83 -2.26 -2.91 -4.36
C ILE A 83 -2.30 -3.99 -5.45
N LYS A 84 -3.48 -4.55 -5.69
CA LYS A 84 -3.79 -5.30 -6.91
C LYS A 84 -4.67 -4.43 -7.80
N THR A 85 -4.27 -4.25 -9.05
CA THR A 85 -5.03 -3.46 -10.04
C THR A 85 -4.83 -4.02 -11.45
N SER A 86 -5.52 -3.46 -12.45
CA SER A 86 -5.27 -3.77 -13.86
C SER A 86 -4.02 -3.06 -14.38
N ASN A 87 -3.21 -3.75 -15.18
CA ASN A 87 -2.02 -3.22 -15.84
C ASN A 87 -2.34 -1.99 -16.70
N LYS A 88 -3.56 -1.90 -17.24
CA LYS A 88 -4.05 -0.73 -17.98
C LYS A 88 -3.94 0.55 -17.16
N PHE A 89 -4.08 0.46 -15.84
CA PHE A 89 -4.11 1.59 -14.93
C PHE A 89 -2.80 1.81 -14.17
N LYS A 90 -1.71 1.19 -14.61
CA LYS A 90 -0.41 1.26 -13.94
C LYS A 90 0.04 2.71 -13.72
N LYS A 91 -0.02 3.53 -14.76
CA LYS A 91 0.47 4.92 -14.73
C LYS A 91 -0.37 5.79 -13.79
N GLU A 92 -1.68 5.58 -13.79
CA GLU A 92 -2.63 6.30 -12.96
C GLU A 92 -2.38 5.98 -11.48
N ILE A 93 -2.16 4.71 -11.13
CA ILE A 93 -1.80 4.32 -9.77
C ILE A 93 -0.43 4.87 -9.37
N GLU A 94 0.57 4.86 -10.27
CA GLU A 94 1.88 5.46 -10.02
C GLU A 94 1.78 6.96 -9.74
N ILE A 95 0.91 7.69 -10.45
CA ILE A 95 0.67 9.12 -10.22
C ILE A 95 -0.03 9.32 -8.89
N LEU A 96 -1.15 8.63 -8.63
CA LEU A 96 -1.91 8.77 -7.38
C LEU A 96 -1.05 8.53 -6.15
N THR A 97 -0.18 7.52 -6.21
CA THR A 97 0.70 7.15 -5.08
C THR A 97 1.54 8.33 -4.58
N LYS A 98 1.93 9.27 -5.46
CA LYS A 98 2.71 10.45 -5.09
C LYS A 98 1.94 11.47 -4.23
N PHE A 99 0.61 11.40 -4.23
CA PHE A 99 -0.27 12.35 -3.55
C PHE A 99 -1.02 11.73 -2.37
N VAL A 100 -1.03 10.39 -2.24
CA VAL A 100 -1.67 9.70 -1.12
C VAL A 100 -0.89 9.97 0.16
N THR A 101 -1.61 10.43 1.17
CA THR A 101 -1.11 10.58 2.54
C THR A 101 -2.11 9.93 3.49
N VAL A 102 -1.67 8.92 4.23
CA VAL A 102 -2.50 8.17 5.18
C VAL A 102 -2.47 8.87 6.53
N CYS A 103 -3.66 9.15 7.07
CA CYS A 103 -3.85 9.90 8.32
C CYS A 103 -3.10 11.24 8.34
N ASP A 104 -2.99 11.92 7.19
CA ASP A 104 -2.29 13.22 7.03
C ASP A 104 -0.78 13.23 7.35
N TYR A 105 -0.19 12.11 7.77
CA TYR A 105 1.21 12.02 8.17
C TYR A 105 2.05 11.05 7.32
N LEU A 106 1.47 9.91 6.93
CA LEU A 106 2.23 8.84 6.27
C LEU A 106 2.15 8.96 4.75
N LYS A 107 3.28 9.29 4.13
CA LYS A 107 3.42 9.25 2.67
C LYS A 107 3.61 7.84 2.16
N VAL A 108 3.33 7.66 0.87
CA VAL A 108 3.46 6.38 0.19
C VAL A 108 4.61 6.40 -0.82
N GLU A 109 5.48 5.41 -0.74
CA GLU A 109 6.54 5.13 -1.72
C GLU A 109 6.25 3.80 -2.42
N ILE A 110 6.44 3.73 -3.74
CA ILE A 110 6.38 2.45 -4.47
C ILE A 110 7.74 1.78 -4.39
N LEU A 111 7.78 0.57 -3.82
CA LEU A 111 8.99 -0.25 -3.77
C LEU A 111 9.13 -1.14 -5.01
N TYR A 112 8.02 -1.70 -5.50
CA TYR A 112 8.05 -2.65 -6.61
C TYR A 112 6.71 -2.72 -7.35
N ILE A 113 6.78 -2.97 -8.66
CA ILE A 113 5.61 -3.26 -9.50
C ILE A 113 5.84 -4.59 -10.22
N GLY A 114 5.07 -5.60 -9.83
CA GLY A 114 5.13 -6.96 -10.38
C GLY A 114 3.92 -7.30 -11.24
N VAL A 115 4.16 -8.07 -12.30
CA VAL A 115 3.10 -8.64 -13.15
C VAL A 115 2.46 -9.90 -12.57
N THR A 116 2.98 -10.43 -11.46
CA THR A 116 2.44 -11.60 -10.76
C THR A 116 2.64 -11.44 -9.26
N LEU A 117 1.68 -11.91 -8.47
CA LEU A 117 1.78 -11.97 -7.00
C LEU A 117 3.07 -12.68 -6.54
N ASN A 118 3.45 -13.80 -7.18
CA ASN A 118 4.64 -14.57 -6.81
C ASN A 118 5.95 -13.78 -6.96
N LYS A 119 6.05 -12.89 -7.95
CA LYS A 119 7.21 -12.00 -8.10
C LYS A 119 7.26 -10.97 -6.99
N CYS A 120 6.10 -10.41 -6.59
CA CYS A 120 6.03 -9.52 -5.42
C CYS A 120 6.39 -10.24 -4.12
N LYS A 121 5.90 -11.48 -3.93
CA LYS A 121 6.25 -12.32 -2.77
C LYS A 121 7.76 -12.56 -2.68
N ARG A 122 8.40 -12.95 -3.78
CA ARG A 122 9.86 -13.14 -3.83
C ARG A 122 10.62 -11.86 -3.45
N PHE A 123 10.22 -10.72 -4.02
CA PHE A 123 10.83 -9.43 -3.68
C PHE A 123 10.68 -9.09 -2.18
N LEU A 124 9.50 -9.34 -1.60
CA LEU A 124 9.27 -9.17 -0.17
C LEU A 124 10.15 -10.08 0.68
N THR A 125 10.27 -11.35 0.32
CA THR A 125 11.17 -12.29 1.01
C THR A 125 12.60 -11.78 1.00
N ASP A 126 13.10 -11.38 -0.17
CA ASP A 126 14.46 -10.86 -0.31
C ASP A 126 14.68 -9.57 0.49
N LEU A 127 13.66 -8.70 0.55
CA LEU A 127 13.70 -7.48 1.33
C LEU A 127 13.76 -7.78 2.84
N PHE A 128 12.94 -8.70 3.34
CA PHE A 128 12.92 -9.06 4.77
C PHE A 128 14.21 -9.74 5.23
N ILE A 129 14.79 -10.60 4.39
CA ILE A 129 16.11 -11.20 4.64
C ILE A 129 17.16 -10.10 4.77
N LYS A 130 17.20 -9.14 3.82
CA LYS A 130 18.15 -8.02 3.87
C LYS A 130 17.99 -7.15 5.11
N LEU A 131 16.76 -6.95 5.57
CA LEU A 131 16.45 -6.15 6.75
C LEU A 131 16.61 -6.93 8.07
N LYS A 132 17.01 -8.21 8.03
CA LYS A 132 17.14 -9.11 9.19
C LYS A 132 15.85 -9.24 10.02
N ILE A 133 14.68 -9.21 9.36
CA ILE A 133 13.36 -9.36 10.00
C ILE A 133 12.90 -10.84 9.96
N GLU A 134 13.85 -11.78 10.03
CA GLU A 134 13.65 -13.19 9.68
C GLU A 134 12.61 -13.90 10.55
N GLU A 135 12.45 -13.49 11.81
CA GLU A 135 11.56 -14.13 12.79
C GLU A 135 10.06 -13.99 12.44
N ASN A 136 9.66 -12.91 11.75
CA ASN A 136 8.25 -12.65 11.43
C ASN A 136 7.84 -13.10 10.01
N ILE A 137 8.80 -13.46 9.15
CA ILE A 137 8.57 -13.82 7.74
C ILE A 137 7.48 -14.91 7.57
N PRO A 138 7.48 -16.02 8.35
CA PRO A 138 6.50 -17.09 8.14
C PRO A 138 5.06 -16.67 8.46
N CYS A 139 4.85 -15.79 9.44
CA CYS A 139 3.52 -15.32 9.81
C CYS A 139 2.97 -14.35 8.74
N ILE A 140 3.82 -13.43 8.29
CA ILE A 140 3.50 -12.45 7.24
C ILE A 140 3.20 -13.14 5.90
N MET A 141 3.98 -14.17 5.57
CA MET A 141 3.78 -14.92 4.33
C MET A 141 2.49 -15.75 4.35
N LYS A 142 2.06 -16.26 5.51
CA LYS A 142 0.76 -16.94 5.67
C LYS A 142 -0.42 -16.00 5.45
N GLU A 143 -0.37 -14.77 5.98
CA GLU A 143 -1.38 -13.75 5.67
C GLU A 143 -1.44 -13.49 4.17
N PHE A 144 -0.29 -13.46 3.50
CA PHE A 144 -0.17 -13.30 2.05
C PHE A 144 -0.69 -14.49 1.22
N GLU A 145 -0.72 -15.71 1.78
CA GLU A 145 -1.25 -16.90 1.13
C GLU A 145 -2.79 -16.90 1.14
N ASN A 146 -3.40 -16.35 2.18
CA ASN A 146 -4.86 -16.24 2.31
C ASN A 146 -5.49 -15.18 1.38
N CYS A 147 -4.68 -14.31 0.78
CA CYS A 147 -5.12 -13.24 -0.13
C CYS A 147 -5.13 -13.65 -1.62
N SER A 148 -4.91 -14.93 -1.92
CA SER A 148 -4.78 -15.50 -3.28
C SER A 148 -6.12 -15.67 -3.98
#